data_AF-A0A4R0R258-F1
#
_entry.id   AF-A0A4R0R258-F1
#
_cell.length_a   1.000
_cell.length_b   1.000
_cell.length_c   1.000
_cell.angle_alpha   90.00
_cell.angle_beta   90.00
_cell.angle_gamma   90.00
#
_symmetry.space_group_name_H-M   'P 1'
#
loop_
_entity.id
_entity.type
_entity.pdbx_description
1 polymer ?
#
loop_
_entity_poly.entity_id
_entity_poly.type
_entity_poly.pdbx_seq_one_letter_code
_entity_poly.pdbx_strand_id
1 'polypeptide(L)'
;ATSELVFKPVYGGVTDEVRAKELLESLETNLDVYDKILSSHKYLAGDNITLADIFHIPYANLLHSAKHINLEDAKRPNLARWWKDISSRPAWQSVKDGVSSSA
;
A
#
# COMPACT_ATOMS: atom_id res chain seq x y z
N ALA A 1 -4.23 3.01 9.44
CA ALA A 1 -3.28 1.95 9.79
C ALA A 1 -1.86 2.50 9.87
N THR A 2 -1.31 3.12 8.81
CA THR A 2 0.09 3.58 8.78
C THR A 2 0.47 4.59 9.87
N SER A 3 -0.45 5.48 10.26
CA SER A 3 -0.24 6.41 11.38
C SER A 3 0.06 5.70 12.69
N GLU A 4 -0.75 4.71 13.06
CA GLU A 4 -0.60 3.94 14.30
C GLU A 4 0.59 2.99 14.25
N LEU A 5 0.72 2.23 13.16
CA LEU A 5 1.62 1.08 13.10
C LEU A 5 3.04 1.43 12.64
N VAL A 6 3.21 2.57 11.95
CA VAL A 6 4.51 2.96 11.39
C VAL A 6 4.94 4.30 11.97
N PHE A 7 4.15 5.36 11.77
CA PHE A 7 4.62 6.71 12.12
C PHE A 7 4.72 6.95 13.62
N LYS A 8 3.73 6.60 14.43
CA LYS A 8 3.81 6.78 15.88
C LYS A 8 5.05 6.11 16.47
N PRO A 9 5.32 4.81 16.23
CA PRO A 9 6.55 4.17 16.71
C PRO A 9 7.83 4.89 16.25
N VAL A 10 7.92 5.27 14.98
CA VAL A 10 9.09 5.96 14.40
C VAL A 10 9.34 7.31 15.07
N TYR A 11 8.28 8.03 15.47
CA TYR A 11 8.38 9.34 16.13
C TYR A 11 8.29 9.27 17.66
N GLY A 12 8.50 8.08 18.27
CA GLY A 12 8.53 7.90 19.73
C GLY A 12 7.16 7.90 20.42
N GLY A 13 6.08 7.86 19.64
CA GLY A 13 4.72 7.64 20.14
C GLY A 13 4.42 6.16 20.39
N VAL A 14 3.36 5.91 21.15
CA VAL A 14 2.86 4.56 21.45
C VAL A 14 1.71 4.21 20.51
N THR A 15 1.75 3.02 19.93
CA THR A 15 0.67 2.45 19.10
C THR A 15 -0.60 2.28 19.95
N ASP A 16 -1.73 2.76 19.44
CA ASP A 16 -3.04 2.35 19.97
C ASP A 16 -3.45 1.05 19.26
N GLU A 17 -3.28 -0.08 19.95
CA GLU A 17 -3.52 -1.42 19.39
C GLU A 17 -4.99 -1.65 18.99
N VAL A 18 -5.94 -1.10 19.75
CA VAL A 18 -7.36 -1.21 19.45
C VAL A 18 -7.65 -0.46 18.15
N ARG A 19 -7.17 0.78 18.07
CA ARG A 19 -7.34 1.61 16.87
C ARG A 19 -6.62 1.03 15.66
N ALA A 20 -5.42 0.49 15.85
CA ALA A 20 -4.66 -0.14 14.79
C ALA A 20 -5.40 -1.34 14.18
N LYS A 21 -5.97 -2.19 15.03
CA LYS A 21 -6.78 -3.35 14.62
C LYS A 21 -8.00 -2.92 13.81
N GLU A 22 -8.80 -1.97 14.30
CA GLU A 22 -9.97 -1.45 13.57
C GLU A 22 -9.60 -0.94 12.18
N LEU A 23 -8.51 -0.18 12.09
CA LEU A 23 -8.03 0.38 10.84
C LEU A 23 -7.52 -0.69 9.87
N LEU A 24 -6.92 -1.78 10.38
CA LEU A 24 -6.49 -2.91 9.55
C LEU A 24 -7.70 -3.70 9.04
N GLU A 25 -8.71 -3.97 9.86
CA GLU A 25 -9.93 -4.67 9.44
C GLU A 25 -10.68 -3.89 8.36
N SER A 26 -10.81 -2.57 8.52
CA SER A 26 -11.38 -1.69 7.49
C SER A 26 -10.52 -1.68 6.21
N LEU A 27 -9.19 -1.67 6.34
CA LEU A 27 -8.29 -1.72 5.19
C LEU A 27 -8.42 -3.05 4.43
N GLU A 28 -8.47 -4.18 5.11
CA GLU A 28 -8.67 -5.50 4.49
C GLU A 28 -9.97 -5.54 3.66
N THR A 29 -11.06 -5.00 4.21
CA THR A 29 -12.34 -4.88 3.48
C THR A 29 -12.20 -4.00 2.23
N ASN A 30 -11.47 -2.89 2.32
CA ASN A 30 -11.22 -2.02 1.18
C ASN A 30 -10.35 -2.72 0.12
N LEU A 31 -9.38 -3.54 0.53
CA LEU A 31 -8.54 -4.32 -0.38
C LEU A 31 -9.35 -5.37 -1.15
N ASP A 32 -10.39 -5.95 -0.54
CA ASP A 32 -11.34 -6.83 -1.25
C ASP A 32 -12.10 -6.07 -2.36
N VAL A 33 -12.51 -4.83 -2.09
CA VAL A 33 -13.14 -3.96 -3.10
C VAL A 33 -12.16 -3.59 -4.21
N TYR A 34 -10.89 -3.33 -3.88
CA TYR A 34 -9.85 -3.05 -4.87
C TYR A 34 -9.65 -4.24 -5.80
N ASP A 35 -9.57 -5.47 -5.26
CA ASP A 35 -9.44 -6.67 -6.09
C ASP A 35 -10.60 -6.78 -7.10
N LYS A 36 -11.83 -6.49 -6.64
CA LYS A 36 -13.00 -6.46 -7.52
C LYS A 36 -12.91 -5.39 -8.60
N ILE A 37 -12.51 -4.16 -8.28
CA ILE A 37 -12.31 -3.10 -9.28
C ILE A 37 -11.24 -3.52 -10.30
N LEU A 38 -10.12 -4.03 -9.80
CA LEU A 38 -8.97 -4.47 -10.59
C LEU A 38 -9.23 -5.77 -11.37
N SER A 39 -10.34 -6.45 -11.13
CA SER A 39 -10.81 -7.54 -11.99
C SER A 39 -11.39 -7.01 -13.32
N SER A 40 -11.91 -5.79 -13.33
CA SER A 40 -12.52 -5.16 -14.52
C SER A 40 -11.57 -4.23 -15.26
N HIS A 41 -10.56 -3.70 -14.57
CA HIS A 41 -9.59 -2.75 -15.10
C HIS A 41 -8.17 -3.14 -14.74
N LYS A 42 -7.20 -2.76 -15.59
CA LYS A 42 -5.79 -3.01 -15.27
C LYS A 42 -5.31 -2.22 -14.03
N TYR A 43 -5.78 -0.99 -13.88
CA TYR A 43 -5.45 -0.02 -12.82
C TYR A 43 -6.72 0.55 -12.17
N LEU A 44 -6.57 1.35 -11.12
CA LEU A 44 -7.71 1.82 -10.32
C LEU A 44 -8.68 2.72 -11.09
N ALA A 45 -8.19 3.46 -12.08
CA ALA A 45 -8.98 4.42 -12.87
C ALA A 45 -9.23 3.95 -14.32
N GLY A 46 -8.99 2.67 -14.63
CA GLY A 46 -9.12 2.12 -15.98
C GLY A 46 -7.85 1.39 -16.42
N ASP A 47 -7.56 1.40 -17.72
CA ASP A 47 -6.48 0.56 -18.27
C ASP A 47 -5.12 1.25 -18.39
N ASN A 48 -5.06 2.54 -18.06
CA ASN A 48 -3.83 3.33 -17.99
C ASN A 48 -3.48 3.67 -16.54
N ILE A 49 -2.18 3.72 -16.23
CA ILE A 49 -1.73 4.18 -14.93
C ILE A 49 -2.08 5.66 -14.75
N THR A 50 -2.54 6.01 -13.56
CA THR A 50 -2.86 7.40 -13.21
C THR A 50 -2.26 7.77 -11.85
N LEU A 51 -2.45 9.03 -11.45
CA LEU A 51 -2.11 9.48 -10.11
C LEU A 51 -2.83 8.67 -9.02
N ALA A 52 -4.03 8.15 -9.30
CA ALA A 52 -4.76 7.31 -8.35
C ALA A 52 -3.95 6.09 -7.93
N ASP A 53 -3.22 5.44 -8.85
CA ASP A 53 -2.38 4.28 -8.54
C ASP A 53 -1.13 4.67 -7.77
N ILE A 54 -0.45 5.73 -8.23
CA ILE A 54 0.84 6.18 -7.70
C ILE A 54 0.70 6.65 -6.23
N PHE A 55 -0.40 7.32 -5.91
CA PHE A 55 -0.66 7.86 -4.58
C PHE A 55 -0.67 6.78 -3.47
N HIS A 56 -1.02 5.54 -3.82
CA HIS A 56 -1.07 4.44 -2.86
C HIS A 56 0.30 3.87 -2.52
N ILE A 57 1.27 3.94 -3.45
CA ILE A 57 2.51 3.16 -3.37
C ILE A 57 3.28 3.41 -2.06
N PRO A 58 3.52 4.64 -1.58
CA PRO A 58 4.34 4.86 -0.41
C PRO A 58 3.76 4.23 0.86
N TYR A 59 2.47 4.46 1.13
CA TYR A 59 1.81 3.96 2.34
C TYR A 59 1.56 2.45 2.28
N ALA A 60 1.20 1.95 1.10
CA ALA A 60 1.04 0.52 0.85
C ALA A 60 2.37 -0.23 1.07
N ASN A 61 3.48 0.31 0.56
CA ASN A 61 4.81 -0.26 0.76
C ASN A 61 5.19 -0.31 2.23
N LEU A 62 4.98 0.77 2.99
CA LEU A 62 5.29 0.80 4.42
C LEU A 62 4.55 -0.30 5.20
N LEU A 63 3.23 -0.42 5.00
CA LEU A 63 2.43 -1.44 5.69
C LEU A 63 2.78 -2.86 5.25
N HIS A 64 3.05 -3.05 3.96
CA HIS A 64 3.39 -4.35 3.41
C HIS A 64 4.78 -4.83 3.86
N SER A 65 5.80 -3.98 3.78
CA SER A 65 7.16 -4.30 4.22
C SER A 65 7.23 -4.53 5.74
N ALA A 66 6.42 -3.83 6.53
CA ALA A 66 6.25 -4.07 7.97
C ALA A 66 5.39 -5.30 8.30
N LYS A 67 4.91 -6.04 7.29
CA LYS A 67 4.08 -7.26 7.42
C LYS A 67 2.74 -7.05 8.12
N HIS A 68 2.20 -5.84 8.11
CA HIS A 68 0.86 -5.55 8.64
C HIS A 68 -0.25 -5.92 7.65
N ILE A 69 0.06 -5.92 6.35
CA ILE A 69 -0.83 -6.38 5.28
C ILE A 69 -0.05 -7.21 4.26
N ASN A 70 -0.74 -8.12 3.58
CA ASN A 70 -0.15 -8.87 2.46
C ASN A 70 -0.78 -8.44 1.13
N LEU A 71 -0.08 -7.59 0.38
CA LEU A 71 -0.52 -7.15 -0.94
C LEU A 71 -0.25 -8.17 -2.05
N GLU A 72 0.48 -9.25 -1.74
CA GLU A 72 0.78 -10.36 -2.66
C GLU A 72 -0.04 -11.61 -2.34
N ASP A 73 -1.08 -11.48 -1.51
CA ASP A 73 -1.94 -12.61 -1.14
C ASP A 73 -2.69 -13.17 -2.36
N ALA A 74 -2.60 -14.49 -2.55
CA ALA A 74 -3.31 -15.21 -3.61
C ALA A 74 -4.83 -15.10 -3.50
N LYS A 75 -5.39 -14.73 -2.35
CA LYS A 75 -6.82 -14.43 -2.17
C LYS A 75 -7.29 -13.22 -2.97
N ARG A 76 -6.37 -12.30 -3.29
CA ARG A 76 -6.65 -11.07 -4.06
C ARG A 76 -5.72 -10.99 -5.27
N PRO A 77 -5.91 -11.86 -6.28
CA PRO A 77 -4.96 -12.01 -7.38
C PRO A 77 -4.87 -10.75 -8.27
N ASN A 78 -5.95 -9.98 -8.40
CA ASN A 78 -5.96 -8.76 -9.20
C ASN A 78 -5.24 -7.61 -8.48
N LEU A 79 -5.46 -7.51 -7.17
CA LEU A 79 -4.69 -6.62 -6.30
C LEU A 79 -3.21 -6.98 -6.32
N ALA A 80 -2.85 -8.25 -6.18
CA ALA A 80 -1.46 -8.71 -6.19
C ALA A 80 -0.77 -8.42 -7.53
N ARG A 81 -1.46 -8.66 -8.65
CA ARG A 81 -0.98 -8.28 -9.99
C ARG A 81 -0.74 -6.77 -10.07
N TRP A 82 -1.72 -5.96 -9.66
CA TRP A 82 -1.61 -4.49 -9.68
C TRP A 82 -0.47 -4.00 -8.80
N TRP A 83 -0.36 -4.52 -7.57
CA TRP A 83 0.70 -4.17 -6.62
C TRP A 83 2.08 -4.46 -7.21
N LYS A 84 2.28 -5.64 -7.77
CA LYS A 84 3.53 -6.01 -8.44
C LYS A 84 3.86 -5.07 -9.61
N ASP A 85 2.87 -4.71 -10.41
CA ASP A 85 3.06 -3.79 -11.53
C ASP A 85 3.48 -2.40 -11.02
N ILE A 86 2.70 -1.76 -10.13
CA ILE A 86 2.97 -0.40 -9.67
C ILE A 86 4.27 -0.29 -8.85
N SER A 87 4.54 -1.28 -8.01
CA SER A 87 5.73 -1.28 -7.15
C SER A 87 7.00 -1.68 -7.91
N SER A 88 6.94 -2.36 -9.05
CA SER A 88 8.15 -2.69 -9.82
C SER A 88 8.64 -1.55 -10.72
N ARG A 89 7.91 -0.44 -10.80
CA ARG A 89 8.26 0.67 -11.70
C ARG A 89 9.61 1.31 -11.33
N PRO A 90 10.48 1.60 -12.32
CA PRO A 90 11.78 2.21 -12.06
C PRO A 90 11.69 3.51 -11.25
N ALA A 91 10.71 4.37 -11.56
CA ALA A 91 10.50 5.64 -10.86
C ALA A 91 10.17 5.48 -9.37
N TRP A 92 9.49 4.38 -8.98
CA TRP A 92 9.27 4.08 -7.58
C TRP A 92 10.51 3.44 -6.95
N GLN A 93 11.12 2.47 -7.64
CA GLN A 93 12.32 1.80 -7.16
C GLN A 93 13.48 2.77 -6.87
N SER A 94 13.55 3.91 -7.58
CA SER A 94 14.57 4.94 -7.31
C SER A 94 14.33 5.76 -6.04
N VAL A 95 13.12 5.75 -5.45
CA VAL A 95 12.77 6.62 -4.31
C VAL A 95 12.25 5.85 -3.08
N LYS A 96 11.98 4.55 -3.20
CA LYS A 96 11.34 3.74 -2.15
C LYS A 96 12.12 3.67 -0.83
N ASP A 97 13.45 3.80 -0.89
CA ASP A 97 14.36 3.70 0.26
C ASP A 97 14.75 5.08 0.81
N GLY A 98 14.01 6.13 0.41
CA GLY A 98 14.37 7.51 0.65
C GLY A 98 15.11 8.13 -0.53
N VAL A 99 15.13 9.47 -0.57
CA VAL A 99 15.84 10.22 -1.61
C VAL A 99 17.11 10.78 -0.99
N SER A 100 18.26 10.50 -1.61
CA SER A 100 19.53 11.09 -1.22
C SER A 100 19.45 12.61 -1.37
N SER A 101 19.80 13.35 -0.33
CA SER A 101 20.01 14.79 -0.46
C SER A 101 21.15 15.04 -1.44
N SER A 102 20.97 15.96 -2.39
CA SER A 102 22.03 16.45 -3.27
C SER A 102 22.83 17.61 -2.67
N ALA A 103 22.64 17.87 -1.36
CA ALA A 103 23.34 18.91 -0.60
C ALA A 103 24.73 18.44 -0.15
#